data_AF-A0A7H0FUA8-F1
#
_entry.id   AF-A0A7H0FUA8-F1
#
_cell.length_a   1.000
_cell.length_b   1.000
_cell.length_c   1.000
_cell.angle_alpha   90.00
_cell.angle_beta   90.00
_cell.angle_gamma   90.00
#
_symmetry.space_group_name_H-M   'P 1'
#
loop_
_entity.id
_entity.type
_entity.pdbx_description
1 polymer ?
#
loop_
_entity_poly.entity_id
_entity_poly.type
_entity_poly.pdbx_seq_one_letter_code
_entity_poly.pdbx_strand_id
1 'polypeptide(L)' 'MVRLLLCCALLALAACSRPQPPEKERPVDPQAQAHTELRDAIQAPIDKARQVDADVQKAQDAQDAALEAAGG' A
#
# COMPACT_ATOMS: atom_id res chain seq x y z
N MET A 1 -12.42 37.94 -51.84
CA MET A 1 -13.25 36.72 -51.64
C MET A 1 -12.45 35.50 -51.21
N VAL A 2 -11.36 35.11 -51.88
CA VAL A 2 -10.54 33.92 -51.52
C VAL A 2 -10.04 33.91 -50.07
N ARG A 3 -9.57 35.05 -49.55
CA ARG A 3 -9.11 35.16 -48.14
C ARG A 3 -10.23 34.95 -47.11
N LEU A 4 -11.45 35.38 -47.42
CA LEU A 4 -12.61 35.21 -46.55
C LEU A 4 -13.06 33.74 -46.52
N LEU A 5 -13.07 33.08 -47.68
CA LEU A 5 -13.40 31.67 -47.79
C LEU A 5 -12.36 30.78 -47.07
N LEU A 6 -11.08 31.13 -47.15
CA LEU A 6 -10.02 30.42 -46.45
C LEU A 6 -10.15 30.53 -44.93
N CYS A 7 -10.47 31.72 -44.39
CA CYS A 7 -10.70 31.90 -42.96
C CYS A 7 -11.91 31.09 -42.47
N CYS A 8 -13.01 31.07 -43.23
CA CYS A 8 -14.19 30.28 -42.86
C CYS A 8 -13.90 28.76 -42.86
N ALA A 9 -13.11 28.27 -43.81
CA ALA A 9 -12.72 26.87 -43.87
C ALA A 9 -11.85 26.45 -42.66
N LEU A 10 -10.93 27.32 -42.21
CA LEU A 10 -10.08 27.04 -41.05
C LEU A 10 -10.88 27.02 -39.73
N LEU A 11 -11.88 27.88 -39.60
CA LEU A 11 -12.78 27.91 -38.43
C LEU A 11 -13.66 26.65 -38.36
N ALA A 12 -14.12 26.15 -39.51
CA ALA A 12 -14.90 24.91 -39.58
C ALA A 12 -14.09 23.67 -39.16
N LEU A 13 -12.79 23.64 -39.47
CA LEU A 13 -11.91 22.55 -39.02
C LEU A 13 -11.58 22.62 -37.53
N ALA A 14 -11.47 23.83 -36.96
CA ALA A 14 -11.23 24.01 -35.53
C ALA A 14 -12.44 23.60 -34.66
N ALA A 15 -13.66 23.69 -35.19
CA ALA A 15 -14.87 23.25 -34.50
C ALA A 15 -14.97 21.72 -34.33
N CYS A 16 -14.20 20.95 -35.10
CA CYS A 16 -14.12 19.48 -35.01
C CYS A 16 -12.90 19.00 -34.19
N SER A 17 -12.34 19.85 -33.31
CA SER A 17 -11.23 19.45 -32.44
C SER A 17 -11.67 18.42 -31.40
N ARG A 18 -10.79 17.48 -31.05
CA ARG A 18 -11.05 16.47 -30.01
C ARG A 18 -11.41 17.16 -28.69
N PRO A 19 -12.44 16.68 -27.97
CA PRO A 19 -12.77 17.19 -26.64
C PRO A 19 -11.53 17.19 -25.74
N GLN A 20 -11.37 18.22 -24.92
CA GLN A 20 -10.28 18.25 -23.95
C GLN A 20 -10.44 17.06 -22.98
N PRO A 21 -9.36 16.35 -22.67
CA PRO A 21 -9.42 15.27 -21.69
C PRO A 21 -9.89 15.85 -20.35
N PRO A 22 -10.73 15.10 -19.60
CA PRO A 22 -11.16 15.55 -18.28
C PRO A 22 -9.93 15.79 -17.39
N GLU A 23 -10.07 16.75 -16.47
CA GLU A 23 -9.03 16.99 -15.48
C GLU A 23 -8.73 15.69 -14.73
N LYS A 24 -7.45 15.41 -14.52
CA LYS A 24 -7.04 14.25 -13.72
C LYS A 24 -7.55 14.44 -12.30
N GLU A 25 -8.22 13.43 -11.79
CA GLU A 25 -8.56 13.39 -10.36
C GLU A 25 -7.29 13.54 -9.52
N ARG A 26 -7.41 14.33 -8.46
CA ARG A 26 -6.36 14.45 -7.46
C ARG A 26 -6.14 13.08 -6.79
N PRO A 27 -4.89 12.75 -6.41
CA PRO A 27 -4.64 11.56 -5.61
C PRO A 27 -5.51 11.56 -4.34
N VAL A 28 -6.10 10.41 -4.02
CA VAL A 28 -6.82 10.22 -2.75
C VAL A 28 -5.85 10.21 -1.58
N ASP A 29 -6.32 10.64 -0.42
CA ASP A 29 -5.49 10.64 0.79
C ASP A 29 -5.11 9.20 1.21
N PRO A 30 -3.91 8.98 1.78
CA PRO A 30 -3.48 7.65 2.20
C PRO A 30 -4.40 7.03 3.26
N GLN A 31 -5.07 5.93 2.92
CA GLN A 31 -5.95 5.20 3.83
C GLN A 31 -5.23 4.59 5.05
N ALA A 32 -3.90 4.43 4.96
CA ALA A 32 -3.07 3.82 5.99
C ALA A 32 -3.08 4.58 7.33
N GLN A 33 -3.44 5.87 7.33
CA GLN A 33 -3.51 6.69 8.54
C GLN A 33 -4.90 6.67 9.19
N ALA A 34 -5.94 6.34 8.44
CA ALA A 34 -7.33 6.39 8.91
C ALA A 34 -7.78 5.12 9.65
N HIS A 35 -7.13 3.97 9.40
CA HIS A 35 -7.56 2.66 9.91
C HIS A 35 -6.38 1.76 10.30
N THR A 36 -5.93 1.84 11.56
CA THR A 36 -4.89 0.94 12.11
C THR A 36 -5.47 -0.32 12.76
N GLU A 37 -6.73 -0.28 13.20
CA GLU A 37 -7.40 -1.36 13.95
C GLU A 37 -7.24 -2.76 13.32
N LEU A 38 -7.40 -2.87 12.01
CA LEU A 38 -7.24 -4.17 11.32
C LEU A 38 -5.80 -4.67 11.38
N ARG A 39 -4.82 -3.77 11.21
CA ARG A 39 -3.41 -4.11 11.30
C ARG A 39 -3.09 -4.58 12.72
N ASP A 40 -3.56 -3.85 13.72
CA ASP A 40 -3.29 -4.14 15.12
C ASP A 40 -3.93 -5.49 15.52
N ALA A 41 -5.15 -5.77 15.04
CA ALA A 41 -5.83 -7.05 15.24
C ALA A 41 -5.10 -8.24 14.58
N ILE A 42 -4.44 -8.03 13.44
CA ILE A 42 -3.61 -9.04 12.78
C ILE A 42 -2.27 -9.22 13.51
N GLN A 43 -1.68 -8.11 13.98
CA GLN A 43 -0.36 -8.12 14.59
C GLN A 43 -0.37 -8.70 16.02
N ALA A 44 -1.42 -8.42 16.80
CA ALA A 44 -1.54 -8.88 18.18
C ALA A 44 -1.35 -10.41 18.37
N PRO A 45 -2.03 -11.30 17.61
CA PRO A 45 -1.82 -12.74 17.76
C PRO A 45 -0.42 -13.18 17.32
N ILE A 46 0.17 -12.51 16.32
CA ILE A 46 1.53 -12.80 15.85
C ILE A 46 2.55 -12.45 16.94
N ASP A 47 2.42 -11.29 17.56
CA ASP A 47 3.33 -10.86 18.63
C ASP A 47 3.21 -11.76 19.86
N LYS A 48 1.99 -12.16 20.20
CA LYS A 48 1.75 -13.16 21.26
C LYS A 48 2.42 -14.50 20.94
N ALA A 49 2.31 -14.98 19.69
CA ALA A 49 2.95 -16.22 19.29
C ALA A 49 4.47 -16.15 19.42
N ARG A 50 5.10 -15.04 18.98
CA ARG A 50 6.55 -14.83 19.14
C ARG A 50 6.98 -14.84 20.60
N GLN A 51 6.19 -14.26 21.50
CA GLN A 51 6.48 -14.26 22.92
C GLN A 51 6.46 -15.69 23.49
N VAL A 52 5.42 -16.46 23.15
CA VAL A 52 5.32 -17.87 23.56
C VAL A 52 6.47 -18.69 23.00
N ASP A 53 6.82 -18.51 21.73
CA ASP A 53 7.95 -19.22 21.11
C ASP A 53 9.28 -18.93 21.82
N ALA A 54 9.51 -17.66 22.19
CA ALA A 54 10.71 -17.26 22.93
C ALA A 54 10.76 -17.90 24.33
N ASP A 55 9.62 -17.96 25.03
CA ASP A 55 9.52 -18.60 26.35
C ASP A 55 9.78 -20.11 26.26
N VAL A 56 9.25 -20.77 25.23
CA VAL A 56 9.50 -22.20 24.97
C VAL A 56 10.97 -22.46 24.69
N GLN A 57 11.60 -21.68 23.80
CA GLN A 57 13.02 -21.81 23.50
C GLN A 57 13.87 -21.64 24.75
N LYS A 58 13.60 -20.61 25.56
CA LYS A 58 14.31 -20.40 26.82
C LYS A 58 14.16 -21.58 27.79
N ALA A 59 12.98 -22.17 27.86
CA ALA A 59 12.74 -23.34 28.70
C ALA A 59 13.45 -24.60 28.18
N GLN A 60 13.57 -24.75 26.86
CA GLN A 60 14.36 -25.82 26.25
C GLN A 60 15.85 -25.62 26.53
N ASP A 61 16.39 -24.43 26.29
CA ASP A 61 17.79 -24.11 26.57
C ASP A 61 18.16 -24.38 28.04
N ALA A 62 17.27 -24.05 28.97
CA ALA A 62 17.46 -24.32 30.39
C ALA A 62 17.45 -25.82 30.73
N GLN A 63 16.61 -26.61 30.05
CA GLN A 63 16.57 -28.06 30.21
C GLN A 63 17.83 -28.70 29.66
N ASP A 64 18.24 -28.32 28.45
CA ASP A 64 19.46 -28.85 27.82
C ASP A 64 20.68 -28.52 28.67
N ALA A 65 20.79 -27.29 29.17
CA ALA A 65 21.87 -26.91 30.08
C ALA A 65 21.88 -27.74 31.37
N ALA A 66 20.71 -28.11 31.91
CA ALA A 66 20.60 -28.95 33.09
C ALA A 66 21.01 -30.41 32.80
N LEU A 67 20.67 -30.95 31.62
CA LEU A 67 21.06 -32.28 31.17
C LEU A 67 22.58 -32.38 30.96
N GLU A 68 23.16 -31.39 30.27
CA GLU A 68 24.61 -31.31 30.08
C GLU A 68 25.35 -31.19 31.43
N ALA A 69 24.83 -30.37 32.36
CA ALA A 69 25.38 -30.28 33.72
C ALA A 69 25.26 -31.60 34.51
N ALA A 70 24.26 -32.43 34.20
CA ALA A 70 24.10 -33.76 34.77
C ALA A 70 25.01 -34.83 34.11
N GLY A 71 25.76 -34.47 33.07
CA GLY A 71 26.78 -35.31 32.45
C GLY A 71 26.43 -35.88 31.07
N GLY A 72 25.32 -35.45 30.46
CA GLY A 72 24.88 -35.90 29.13
C GLY A 72 24.17 -37.24 29.14
#